data_AF-A0A0Q9XWZ8-F1
#
_entry.id   AF-A0A0Q9XWZ8-F1
#
_cell.length_a   1.000
_cell.length_b   1.000
_cell.length_c   1.000
_cell.angle_alpha   90.00
_cell.angle_beta   90.00
_cell.angle_gamma   90.00
#
_symmetry.space_group_name_H-M   'P 1'
#
loop_
_entity.id
_entity.type
_entity.pdbx_description
1 polymer ?
#
loop_
_entity_poly.entity_id
_entity_poly.type
_entity_poly.pdbx_seq_one_letter_code
_entity_poly.pdbx_strand_id
1 'polypeptide(L)'
;MANTYFSHLTYGPMWYVELLFVFVCLYAVWAKFMSKNKLSVVRQSTPPTYRMFTVFVMILAAGYFTIRLWVPALDLPGGSPKVQSFVGLFTASGYDLPQYVGLFILGIIAYQRNWFRNTPDSMGRAGFGIAIGASILLLPLVLLFGVDGLQFSGGWNWTSLVYSLWEALFCVGVILGLIIFFRRRVFHQGKGWSFLSAHSFVIYIIHIPIIAIVLLLLD
;
A
#
# COMPACT_ATOMS: atom_id res chain seq x y z
N MET A 1 -20.79 10.32 20.11
CA MET A 1 -19.93 10.36 18.90
C MET A 1 -18.52 10.83 19.22
N ALA A 2 -18.31 11.91 20.00
CA ALA A 2 -16.98 12.38 20.39
C ALA A 2 -16.08 11.31 21.05
N ASN A 3 -16.60 10.50 21.99
CA ASN A 3 -15.82 9.47 22.69
C ASN A 3 -15.26 8.37 21.76
N THR A 4 -15.93 8.05 20.66
CA THR A 4 -15.45 7.05 19.68
C THR A 4 -14.25 7.59 18.89
N TYR A 5 -14.29 8.88 18.52
CA TYR A 5 -13.16 9.54 17.84
C TYR A 5 -11.91 9.63 18.75
N PHE A 6 -12.09 9.91 20.04
CA PHE A 6 -10.97 9.90 21.01
C PHE A 6 -10.36 8.51 21.22
N SER A 7 -11.15 7.43 21.16
CA SER A 7 -10.60 6.06 21.19
C SER A 7 -9.79 5.70 19.93
N HIS A 8 -10.18 6.19 18.74
CA HIS A 8 -9.40 6.01 17.51
C HIS A 8 -8.16 6.91 17.43
N LEU A 9 -8.14 8.05 18.15
CA LEU A 9 -6.93 8.84 18.38
C LEU A 9 -5.89 8.09 19.24
N THR A 10 -6.33 7.14 20.07
CA THR A 10 -5.46 6.41 21.01
C THR A 10 -4.65 5.31 20.32
N TYR A 11 -5.22 4.68 19.28
CA TYR A 11 -4.53 3.76 18.37
C TYR A 11 -4.17 4.49 17.07
N GLY A 12 -3.30 5.50 17.19
CA GLY A 12 -2.98 6.38 16.08
C GLY A 12 -2.41 5.65 14.84
N PRO A 13 -2.41 6.30 13.67
CA PRO A 13 -1.86 5.79 12.41
C PRO A 13 -0.34 5.55 12.47
N MET A 14 0.30 5.86 13.59
CA MET A 14 1.69 5.56 13.91
C MET A 14 2.10 4.11 13.66
N TRP A 15 1.16 3.16 13.64
CA TRP A 15 1.42 1.77 13.25
C TRP A 15 2.15 1.67 11.89
N TYR A 16 1.81 2.54 10.92
CA TYR A 16 2.43 2.51 9.60
C TYR A 16 3.89 3.00 9.67
N VAL A 17 4.15 4.00 10.51
CA VAL A 17 5.50 4.51 10.76
C VAL A 17 6.35 3.46 11.49
N GLU A 18 5.77 2.77 12.47
CA GLU A 18 6.41 1.67 13.19
C GLU A 18 6.78 0.53 12.22
N LEU A 19 5.85 0.14 11.35
CA LEU A 19 6.07 -0.89 10.34
C LEU A 19 7.15 -0.48 9.33
N LEU A 20 7.12 0.77 8.85
CA LEU A 20 8.18 1.31 8.00
C LEU A 20 9.54 1.32 8.71
N PHE A 21 9.57 1.67 9.99
CA PHE A 21 10.80 1.66 10.78
C PHE A 21 11.38 0.25 10.85
N VAL A 22 10.56 -0.77 11.12
CA VAL A 22 10.97 -2.18 11.09
C VAL A 22 11.54 -2.56 9.73
N PHE A 23 10.88 -2.20 8.62
CA PHE A 23 11.38 -2.48 7.28
C PHE A 23 12.72 -1.82 6.98
N VAL A 24 12.91 -0.57 7.43
CA VAL A 24 14.19 0.15 7.28
C VAL A 24 15.28 -0.52 8.11
N CYS A 25 14.99 -0.93 9.35
CA CYS A 25 15.94 -1.67 10.19
C CYS A 25 16.36 -3.00 9.55
N LEU A 26 15.38 -3.79 9.07
CA LEU A 26 15.66 -5.04 8.35
C LEU A 26 16.50 -4.81 7.11
N TYR A 27 16.17 -3.78 6.33
CA TYR A 27 16.94 -3.39 5.15
C TYR A 27 18.37 -2.95 5.50
N ALA A 28 18.56 -2.19 6.58
CA ALA A 28 19.88 -1.74 7.02
C ALA A 28 20.75 -2.91 7.48
N VAL A 29 20.18 -3.86 8.22
CA VAL A 29 20.85 -5.10 8.62
C VAL A 29 21.25 -5.90 7.38
N TRP A 30 20.31 -6.10 6.45
CA TRP A 30 20.59 -6.81 5.20
C TRP A 30 21.68 -6.14 4.37
N ALA A 31 21.61 -4.81 4.20
CA ALA A 31 22.62 -4.04 3.46
C ALA A 31 24.01 -4.12 4.10
N LYS A 32 24.10 -4.13 5.44
CA LYS A 32 25.35 -4.29 6.18
C LYS A 32 25.97 -5.67 5.96
N PHE A 33 25.16 -6.74 5.93
CA PHE A 33 25.65 -8.09 5.65
C PHE A 33 26.02 -8.30 4.18
N MET A 34 25.30 -7.64 3.26
CA MET A 34 25.55 -7.70 1.80
C MET A 34 26.62 -6.70 1.31
N SER A 35 27.51 -6.20 2.18
CA SER A 35 28.53 -5.13 2.02
C SER A 35 29.39 -5.14 0.74
N LYS A 36 29.27 -6.12 -0.16
CA LYS A 36 29.95 -6.15 -1.47
C LYS A 36 29.11 -5.63 -2.65
N ASN A 37 27.80 -5.53 -2.51
CA ASN A 37 26.98 -4.95 -3.57
C ASN A 37 26.92 -3.42 -3.39
N LYS A 38 27.45 -2.66 -4.36
CA LYS A 38 27.27 -1.21 -4.49
C LYS A 38 25.78 -0.87 -4.71
N LEU A 39 24.96 -1.04 -3.68
CA LEU A 39 23.49 -0.84 -3.67
C LEU A 39 23.09 0.64 -3.64
N SER A 40 24.06 1.55 -3.45
CA SER A 40 23.85 3.01 -3.41
C SER A 40 24.09 3.71 -4.76
N VAL A 41 24.58 3.01 -5.78
CA VAL A 41 24.78 3.63 -7.10
C VAL A 41 23.46 3.56 -7.86
N VAL A 42 22.81 4.70 -8.07
CA VAL A 42 21.68 4.82 -9.00
C VAL A 42 22.16 4.37 -10.37
N ARG A 43 21.68 3.22 -10.83
CA ARG A 43 22.04 2.66 -12.14
C ARG A 43 21.08 3.21 -13.18
N GLN A 44 21.63 3.76 -14.26
CA GLN A 44 20.89 3.95 -15.50
C GLN A 44 20.49 2.56 -16.00
N SER A 45 19.21 2.21 -15.89
CA SER A 45 18.71 0.88 -16.25
C SER A 45 17.55 0.98 -17.23
N THR A 46 17.31 -0.13 -17.94
CA THR A 46 16.18 -0.23 -18.86
C THR A 46 14.85 0.06 -18.14
N PRO A 47 13.91 0.71 -18.83
CA PRO A 47 12.62 1.01 -18.24
C PRO A 47 11.90 -0.28 -17.82
N PRO A 48 11.05 -0.22 -16.78
CA PRO A 48 10.30 -1.39 -16.36
C PRO A 48 9.41 -1.88 -17.51
N THR A 49 9.26 -3.20 -17.63
CA THR A 49 8.45 -3.84 -18.68
C THR A 49 7.05 -4.13 -18.15
N TYR A 50 6.03 -4.09 -19.00
CA TYR A 50 4.65 -4.45 -18.63
C TYR A 50 4.56 -5.82 -17.95
N ARG A 51 5.34 -6.80 -18.45
CA ARG A 51 5.47 -8.15 -17.88
C ARG A 51 5.88 -8.14 -16.40
N MET A 52 6.75 -7.22 -16.00
CA MET A 52 7.20 -7.14 -14.62
C MET A 52 6.07 -6.68 -13.70
N PHE A 53 5.29 -5.68 -14.12
CA PHE A 53 4.13 -5.22 -13.37
C PHE A 53 3.01 -6.27 -13.34
N THR A 54 2.76 -6.98 -14.44
CA THR A 54 1.76 -8.06 -14.43
C THR A 54 2.17 -9.18 -13.48
N VAL A 55 3.45 -9.59 -13.49
CA VAL A 55 3.95 -10.60 -12.54
C VAL A 55 3.84 -10.09 -11.11
N PHE A 56 4.20 -8.84 -10.86
CA PHE A 56 4.09 -8.23 -9.53
C PHE A 56 2.64 -8.19 -9.03
N VAL A 57 1.68 -7.79 -9.87
CA VAL A 57 0.25 -7.83 -9.56
C VAL A 57 -0.21 -9.26 -9.25
N MET A 58 0.21 -10.25 -10.03
CA MET A 58 -0.17 -11.65 -9.78
C MET A 58 0.41 -12.17 -8.46
N ILE A 59 1.65 -11.81 -8.12
CA ILE A 59 2.27 -12.15 -6.83
C ILE A 59 1.51 -11.49 -5.68
N LEU A 60 1.14 -10.20 -5.82
CA LEU A 60 0.34 -9.51 -4.81
C LEU A 60 -1.05 -10.14 -4.66
N ALA A 61 -1.75 -10.42 -5.76
CA ALA A 61 -3.06 -11.07 -5.75
C ALA A 61 -3.01 -12.44 -5.06
N ALA A 62 -1.99 -13.25 -5.36
CA ALA A 62 -1.75 -14.51 -4.66
C ALA A 62 -1.42 -14.29 -3.18
N GLY A 63 -0.65 -13.26 -2.85
CA GLY A 63 -0.36 -12.85 -1.47
C GLY A 63 -1.62 -12.50 -0.68
N TYR A 64 -2.48 -11.63 -1.22
CA TYR A 64 -3.76 -11.28 -0.59
C TYR A 64 -4.64 -12.51 -0.39
N PHE A 65 -4.79 -13.34 -1.43
CA PHE A 65 -5.64 -14.53 -1.37
C PHE A 65 -5.11 -15.53 -0.33
N THR A 66 -3.80 -15.80 -0.32
CA THR A 66 -3.20 -16.68 0.68
C THR A 66 -3.41 -16.14 2.08
N ILE A 67 -3.09 -14.87 2.37
CA ILE A 67 -3.29 -14.31 3.71
C ILE A 67 -4.76 -14.38 4.13
N ARG A 68 -5.72 -14.18 3.23
CA ARG A 68 -7.16 -14.34 3.52
C ARG A 68 -7.62 -15.77 3.77
N LEU A 69 -6.89 -16.76 3.29
CA LEU A 69 -7.11 -18.17 3.66
C LEU A 69 -6.55 -18.46 5.05
N TRP A 70 -5.31 -18.02 5.29
CA TRP A 70 -4.56 -18.39 6.49
C TRP A 70 -4.95 -17.57 7.73
N VAL A 71 -5.32 -16.30 7.58
CA VAL A 71 -5.61 -15.43 8.73
C VAL A 71 -6.86 -15.88 9.52
N PRO A 72 -8.01 -16.18 8.88
CA PRO A 72 -9.14 -16.78 9.59
C PRO A 72 -8.87 -18.22 10.06
N ALA A 73 -8.07 -18.99 9.31
CA ALA A 73 -7.80 -20.40 9.63
C ALA A 73 -6.79 -20.61 10.77
N LEU A 74 -5.88 -19.67 10.99
CA LEU A 74 -4.82 -19.74 12.00
C LEU A 74 -5.06 -18.84 13.22
N ASP A 75 -6.24 -18.21 13.33
CA ASP A 75 -6.55 -17.23 14.40
C ASP A 75 -5.48 -16.13 14.53
N LEU A 76 -4.87 -15.74 13.41
CA LEU A 76 -3.78 -14.76 13.39
C LEU A 76 -4.29 -13.34 13.73
N PRO A 77 -3.43 -12.49 14.35
CA PRO A 77 -3.73 -11.08 14.59
C PRO A 77 -4.18 -10.38 13.29
N GLY A 78 -5.34 -9.72 13.34
CA GLY A 78 -5.91 -8.98 12.20
C GLY A 78 -7.12 -9.64 11.54
N GLY A 79 -7.48 -10.88 11.87
CA GLY A 79 -8.69 -11.52 11.31
C GLY A 79 -9.74 -12.03 12.30
N SER A 80 -9.36 -12.22 13.56
CA SER A 80 -10.32 -12.56 14.61
C SER A 80 -10.65 -11.31 15.45
N PRO A 81 -11.90 -11.13 15.89
CA PRO A 81 -12.26 -10.08 16.86
C PRO A 81 -11.51 -10.21 18.21
N LYS A 82 -10.83 -11.34 18.44
CA LYS A 82 -10.19 -11.71 19.70
C LYS A 82 -8.72 -11.33 19.80
N VAL A 83 -8.03 -11.16 18.66
CA VAL A 83 -6.61 -10.80 18.66
C VAL A 83 -6.46 -9.33 18.31
N GLN A 84 -7.03 -8.50 19.18
CA GLN A 84 -6.68 -7.09 19.26
C GLN A 84 -5.44 -6.98 20.14
N SER A 85 -4.38 -6.38 19.59
CA SER A 85 -3.30 -5.78 20.38
C SER A 85 -2.27 -6.74 20.98
N PHE A 86 -1.42 -7.36 20.15
CA PHE A 86 -0.11 -7.81 20.66
C PHE A 86 1.04 -6.84 20.34
N VAL A 87 0.97 -6.06 19.27
CA VAL A 87 1.95 -4.99 18.96
C VAL A 87 1.26 -3.97 18.05
N GLY A 88 1.54 -2.67 18.19
CA GLY A 88 1.06 -1.61 17.28
C GLY A 88 1.26 -1.95 15.80
N LEU A 89 2.29 -2.75 15.49
CA LEU A 89 2.58 -3.37 14.20
C LEU A 89 1.43 -4.14 13.52
N PHE A 90 0.51 -4.73 14.29
CA PHE A 90 -0.58 -5.59 13.79
C PHE A 90 -1.97 -4.97 13.92
N THR A 91 -2.04 -3.69 14.32
CA THR A 91 -3.27 -2.89 14.21
C THR A 91 -3.57 -2.51 12.77
N ALA A 92 -2.54 -2.51 11.91
CA ALA A 92 -2.68 -2.60 10.46
C ALA A 92 -3.47 -3.86 10.13
N SER A 93 -4.47 -3.77 9.26
CA SER A 93 -5.13 -4.93 8.69
C SER A 93 -4.08 -5.96 8.25
N GLY A 94 -3.88 -7.04 9.02
CA GLY A 94 -2.83 -8.05 8.75
C GLY A 94 -2.96 -8.66 7.35
N TYR A 95 -4.16 -8.56 6.78
CA TYR A 95 -4.52 -8.86 5.39
C TYR A 95 -3.66 -8.14 4.34
N ASP A 96 -3.16 -6.93 4.63
CA ASP A 96 -2.46 -6.07 3.67
C ASP A 96 -0.93 -6.18 3.76
N LEU A 97 -0.39 -7.03 4.64
CA LEU A 97 1.05 -7.25 4.76
C LEU A 97 1.78 -7.57 3.44
N PRO A 98 1.24 -8.38 2.49
CA PRO A 98 1.91 -8.68 1.23
C PRO A 98 2.12 -7.41 0.40
N GLN A 99 1.16 -6.48 0.48
CA GLN A 99 1.22 -5.18 -0.16
C GLN A 99 2.35 -4.33 0.43
N TYR A 100 2.42 -4.23 1.75
CA TYR A 100 3.41 -3.38 2.40
C TYR A 100 4.84 -3.85 2.10
N VAL A 101 5.08 -5.16 2.23
CA VAL A 101 6.37 -5.77 1.91
C VAL A 101 6.69 -5.62 0.42
N GLY A 102 5.73 -5.95 -0.45
CA GLY A 102 5.90 -5.89 -1.90
C GLY A 102 6.22 -4.48 -2.40
N LEU A 103 5.48 -3.48 -1.93
CA LEU A 103 5.69 -2.08 -2.31
C LEU A 103 6.98 -1.51 -1.74
N PHE A 104 7.38 -1.89 -0.51
CA PHE A 104 8.65 -1.46 0.06
C PHE A 104 9.84 -1.97 -0.78
N ILE A 105 9.84 -3.25 -1.13
CA ILE A 105 10.87 -3.86 -1.99
C ILE A 105 10.85 -3.22 -3.39
N LEU A 106 9.66 -3.08 -3.99
CA LEU A 106 9.51 -2.46 -5.31
C LEU A 106 10.01 -1.00 -5.29
N GLY A 107 9.76 -0.25 -4.22
CA GLY A 107 10.23 1.12 -4.03
C GLY A 107 11.76 1.21 -4.02
N ILE A 108 12.44 0.30 -3.31
CA ILE A 108 13.90 0.21 -3.30
C ILE A 108 14.43 -0.06 -4.72
N ILE A 109 13.86 -1.04 -5.42
CA ILE A 109 14.27 -1.39 -6.79
C ILE A 109 14.04 -0.21 -7.74
N ALA A 110 12.87 0.43 -7.65
CA ALA A 110 12.49 1.57 -8.47
C ALA A 110 13.43 2.76 -8.26
N TYR A 111 13.84 3.03 -7.03
CA TYR A 111 14.82 4.07 -6.71
C TYR A 111 16.20 3.75 -7.28
N GLN A 112 16.72 2.54 -7.01
CA GLN A 112 18.05 2.12 -7.49
C GLN A 112 18.17 2.09 -9.01
N ARG A 113 17.07 1.79 -9.70
CA ARG A 113 16.99 1.68 -11.16
C ARG A 113 16.52 2.95 -11.86
N ASN A 114 16.29 4.02 -11.10
CA ASN A 114 15.79 5.31 -11.58
C ASN A 114 14.45 5.21 -12.35
N TRP A 115 13.59 4.26 -11.97
CA TRP A 115 12.32 4.01 -12.66
C TRP A 115 11.34 5.17 -12.53
N PHE A 116 11.35 5.91 -11.42
CA PHE A 116 10.49 7.09 -11.27
C PHE A 116 10.69 8.11 -12.40
N ARG A 117 11.92 8.24 -12.92
CA ARG A 117 12.24 9.14 -14.04
C ARG A 117 12.10 8.46 -15.41
N ASN A 118 12.50 7.19 -15.53
CA ASN A 118 12.57 6.50 -16.83
C ASN A 118 11.29 5.74 -17.24
N THR A 119 10.29 5.61 -16.37
CA THR A 119 9.07 4.85 -16.71
C THR A 119 8.27 5.54 -17.83
N PRO A 120 7.85 4.84 -18.89
CA PRO A 120 7.03 5.42 -19.96
C PRO A 120 5.71 5.97 -19.46
N ASP A 121 5.27 7.08 -20.03
CA ASP A 121 4.00 7.72 -19.63
C ASP A 121 2.75 6.90 -19.99
N SER A 122 2.85 6.06 -21.02
CA SER A 122 1.80 5.12 -21.41
C SER A 122 1.47 4.15 -20.27
N MET A 123 2.47 3.75 -19.47
CA MET A 123 2.27 2.86 -18.33
C MET A 123 1.42 3.51 -17.23
N GLY A 124 1.53 4.82 -17.02
CA GLY A 124 0.74 5.53 -16.02
C GLY A 124 -0.72 5.62 -16.41
N ARG A 125 -0.99 5.91 -17.68
CA ARG A 125 -2.36 5.90 -18.23
C ARG A 125 -2.96 4.50 -18.21
N ALA A 126 -2.17 3.50 -18.60
CA ALA A 126 -2.60 2.10 -18.55
C ALA A 126 -2.90 1.67 -17.11
N GLY A 127 -2.02 1.99 -16.15
CA GLY A 127 -2.24 1.69 -14.73
C GLY A 127 -3.50 2.36 -14.17
N PHE A 128 -3.70 3.64 -14.46
CA PHE A 128 -4.91 4.35 -14.02
C PHE A 128 -6.18 3.79 -14.66
N GLY A 129 -6.13 3.48 -15.97
CA GLY A 129 -7.23 2.83 -16.69
C GLY A 129 -7.55 1.44 -16.13
N ILE A 130 -6.53 0.66 -15.78
CA ILE A 130 -6.68 -0.65 -15.13
C ILE A 130 -7.29 -0.49 -13.74
N ALA A 131 -6.84 0.47 -12.93
CA ALA A 131 -7.40 0.70 -11.60
C ALA A 131 -8.90 1.07 -11.67
N ILE A 132 -9.26 2.00 -12.56
CA ILE A 132 -10.66 2.39 -12.77
C ILE A 132 -11.46 1.20 -13.32
N GLY A 133 -10.96 0.53 -14.36
CA GLY A 133 -11.65 -0.61 -14.98
C GLY A 133 -11.85 -1.77 -14.01
N ALA A 134 -10.83 -2.09 -13.21
CA ALA A 134 -10.93 -3.08 -12.15
C ALA A 134 -11.98 -2.68 -11.12
N SER A 135 -12.01 -1.42 -10.67
CA SER A 135 -13.02 -0.94 -9.72
C SER A 135 -14.43 -0.92 -10.27
N ILE A 136 -14.62 -0.64 -11.55
CA ILE A 136 -15.96 -0.64 -12.17
C ILE A 136 -16.44 -2.06 -12.44
N LEU A 137 -15.54 -2.99 -12.79
CA LEU A 137 -15.94 -4.34 -13.19
C LEU A 137 -15.92 -5.35 -12.03
N LEU A 138 -14.85 -5.37 -11.24
CA LEU A 138 -14.63 -6.39 -10.22
C LEU A 138 -15.32 -6.05 -8.90
N LEU A 139 -15.39 -4.77 -8.54
CA LEU A 139 -15.97 -4.34 -7.26
C LEU A 139 -17.48 -4.61 -7.19
N PRO A 140 -18.31 -4.26 -8.20
CA PRO A 140 -19.72 -4.63 -8.20
C PRO A 140 -19.91 -6.14 -8.24
N LEU A 141 -19.05 -6.88 -8.94
CA LEU A 141 -19.11 -8.34 -8.97
C LEU A 141 -18.92 -8.94 -7.56
N VAL A 142 -17.94 -8.45 -6.80
CA VAL A 142 -17.75 -8.90 -5.41
C VAL A 142 -18.92 -8.47 -4.52
N LEU A 143 -19.46 -7.26 -4.70
CA LEU A 143 -20.60 -6.80 -3.90
C LEU A 143 -21.89 -7.56 -4.20
N LEU A 144 -22.12 -7.98 -5.44
CA LEU A 144 -23.33 -8.74 -5.80
C LEU A 144 -23.26 -10.20 -5.34
N PHE A 145 -22.09 -10.82 -5.36
CA PHE A 145 -21.92 -12.25 -5.10
C PHE A 145 -21.27 -12.58 -3.75
N GLY A 146 -20.69 -11.60 -3.06
CA GLY A 146 -19.89 -11.80 -1.85
C GLY A 146 -20.50 -11.21 -0.56
N VAL A 147 -21.61 -10.47 -0.66
CA VAL A 147 -22.29 -9.87 0.51
C VAL A 147 -22.94 -10.91 1.42
N ASP A 148 -23.42 -12.02 0.85
CA ASP A 148 -24.04 -13.11 1.60
C ASP A 148 -22.98 -13.84 2.44
N GLY A 149 -22.91 -13.49 3.73
CA GLY A 149 -22.01 -14.11 4.70
C GLY A 149 -20.57 -13.58 4.69
N LEU A 150 -20.32 -12.36 4.18
CA LEU A 150 -18.99 -11.74 4.13
C LEU A 150 -17.93 -12.61 3.43
N GLN A 151 -18.33 -13.36 2.40
CA GLN A 151 -17.45 -14.30 1.68
C GLN A 151 -16.25 -13.63 0.98
N PHE A 152 -16.27 -12.29 0.85
CA PHE A 152 -15.12 -11.52 0.40
C PHE A 152 -14.03 -11.38 1.47
N SER A 153 -14.38 -11.46 2.76
CA SER A 153 -13.48 -11.23 3.90
C SER A 153 -12.50 -12.38 4.13
N GLY A 154 -12.74 -13.57 3.56
CA GLY A 154 -11.86 -14.73 3.70
C GLY A 154 -12.52 -16.05 3.27
N GLY A 155 -11.72 -17.11 3.19
CA GLY A 155 -12.18 -18.46 2.83
C GLY A 155 -11.88 -18.88 1.38
N TRP A 156 -12.03 -20.18 1.10
CA TRP A 156 -11.76 -20.79 -0.20
C TRP A 156 -12.89 -20.52 -1.20
N ASN A 157 -13.09 -19.25 -1.52
CA ASN A 157 -14.19 -18.80 -2.38
C ASN A 157 -13.64 -18.00 -3.56
N TRP A 158 -14.31 -18.12 -4.70
CA TRP A 158 -13.95 -17.37 -5.91
C TRP A 158 -14.13 -15.85 -5.72
N THR A 159 -15.08 -15.43 -4.88
CA THR A 159 -15.33 -14.02 -4.53
C THR A 159 -14.15 -13.38 -3.80
N SER A 160 -13.51 -14.11 -2.88
CA SER A 160 -12.29 -13.67 -2.20
C SER A 160 -11.12 -13.53 -3.18
N LEU A 161 -10.98 -14.46 -4.13
CA LEU A 161 -9.95 -14.40 -5.18
C LEU A 161 -10.15 -13.19 -6.10
N VAL A 162 -11.37 -12.92 -6.53
CA VAL A 162 -11.69 -11.75 -7.36
C VAL A 162 -11.41 -10.44 -6.61
N TYR A 163 -11.74 -10.37 -5.31
CA TYR A 163 -11.43 -9.19 -4.51
C TYR A 163 -9.92 -8.99 -4.34
N SER A 164 -9.17 -10.05 -4.04
CA SER A 164 -7.71 -10.00 -3.96
C SER A 164 -7.05 -9.56 -5.27
N LEU A 165 -7.60 -9.98 -6.42
CA LEU A 165 -7.15 -9.52 -7.72
C LEU A 165 -7.48 -8.03 -7.93
N TRP A 166 -8.68 -7.60 -7.54
CA TRP A 166 -9.08 -6.21 -7.60
C TRP A 166 -8.15 -5.32 -6.75
N GLU A 167 -7.86 -5.70 -5.51
CA GLU A 167 -6.95 -4.97 -4.63
C GLU A 167 -5.55 -4.81 -5.25
N ALA A 168 -4.98 -5.89 -5.77
CA ALA A 168 -3.66 -5.84 -6.41
C ALA A 168 -3.63 -4.94 -7.64
N LEU A 169 -4.65 -5.04 -8.51
CA LEU A 169 -4.77 -4.22 -9.71
C LEU A 169 -4.99 -2.74 -9.36
N PHE A 170 -5.88 -2.46 -8.41
CA PHE A 170 -6.18 -1.12 -7.97
C PHE A 170 -4.96 -0.47 -7.32
N CYS A 171 -4.31 -1.18 -6.40
CA CYS A 171 -3.11 -0.71 -5.71
C CYS A 171 -1.99 -0.33 -6.69
N VAL A 172 -1.58 -1.26 -7.55
CA VAL A 172 -0.49 -1.00 -8.51
C VAL A 172 -0.90 0.04 -9.55
N GLY A 173 -2.14 0.00 -10.02
CA GLY A 173 -2.66 0.91 -11.03
C GLY A 173 -2.72 2.35 -10.55
N VAL A 174 -3.23 2.59 -9.34
CA VAL A 174 -3.28 3.93 -8.72
C VAL A 174 -1.88 4.46 -8.46
N ILE A 175 -0.97 3.64 -7.91
CA ILE A 175 0.42 4.05 -7.64
C ILE A 175 1.12 4.48 -8.95
N LEU A 176 1.02 3.68 -10.01
CA LEU A 176 1.61 4.02 -11.31
C LEU A 176 1.00 5.28 -11.91
N GLY A 177 -0.32 5.40 -11.85
CA GLY A 177 -1.04 6.56 -12.36
C GLY A 177 -0.65 7.85 -11.62
N LEU A 178 -0.63 7.82 -10.29
CA LEU A 178 -0.26 8.97 -9.46
C LEU A 178 1.21 9.37 -9.66
N ILE A 179 2.15 8.42 -9.68
CA ILE A 179 3.58 8.72 -9.92
C ILE A 179 3.75 9.48 -11.23
N ILE A 180 3.14 9.00 -12.31
CA ILE A 180 3.28 9.60 -13.64
C ILE A 180 2.49 10.92 -13.73
N PHE A 181 1.34 11.01 -13.07
CA PHE A 181 0.56 12.24 -12.99
C PHE A 181 1.35 13.35 -12.30
N PHE A 182 1.88 13.11 -11.09
CA PHE A 182 2.68 14.08 -10.37
C PHE A 182 3.98 14.41 -11.10
N ARG A 183 4.64 13.42 -11.71
CA ARG A 183 5.81 13.67 -12.55
C ARG A 183 5.50 14.61 -13.71
N ARG A 184 4.38 14.44 -14.39
CA ARG A 184 4.03 15.29 -15.55
C ARG A 184 3.53 16.68 -15.16
N ARG A 185 2.73 16.76 -14.09
CA ARG A 185 2.02 17.99 -13.71
C ARG A 185 2.75 18.85 -12.69
N VAL A 186 3.55 18.22 -11.81
CA VAL A 186 4.19 18.86 -10.65
C VAL A 186 5.70 18.62 -10.73
N PHE A 187 6.31 18.95 -11.87
CA PHE A 187 7.75 18.76 -12.08
C PHE A 187 8.62 19.86 -11.43
N HIS A 188 8.00 20.82 -10.72
CA HIS A 188 8.71 21.91 -10.05
C HIS A 188 8.70 21.74 -8.53
N GLN A 189 9.86 21.37 -7.97
CA GLN A 189 10.08 21.29 -6.53
C GLN A 189 10.40 22.69 -5.98
N GLY A 190 9.38 23.52 -5.79
CA GLY A 190 9.52 24.84 -5.16
C GLY A 190 9.97 24.74 -3.69
N LYS A 191 10.44 25.85 -3.11
CA LYS A 191 10.89 25.91 -1.69
C LYS A 191 9.85 25.36 -0.71
N GLY A 192 8.56 25.62 -0.95
CA GLY A 192 7.45 25.08 -0.14
C GLY A 192 7.30 23.56 -0.25
N TRP A 193 7.37 22.99 -1.46
CA TRP A 193 7.29 21.54 -1.67
C TRP A 193 8.49 20.80 -1.08
N SER A 194 9.69 21.39 -1.16
CA SER A 194 10.88 20.84 -0.52
C SER A 194 10.75 20.83 1.01
N PHE A 195 10.21 21.91 1.59
CA PHE A 195 9.96 22.00 3.02
C PHE A 195 8.92 20.95 3.46
N LEU A 196 7.80 20.82 2.75
CA LEU A 196 6.76 19.81 3.02
C LEU A 196 7.32 18.39 2.95
N SER A 197 8.14 18.08 1.94
CA SER A 197 8.74 16.75 1.78
C SER A 197 9.66 16.40 2.95
N ALA A 198 10.45 17.36 3.45
CA ALA A 198 11.33 17.16 4.60
C ALA A 198 10.56 16.90 5.90
N HIS A 199 9.34 17.42 6.01
CA HIS A 199 8.47 17.30 7.19
C HIS A 199 7.30 16.34 6.97
N SER A 200 7.40 15.43 5.99
CA SER A 200 6.33 14.48 5.66
C SER A 200 5.85 13.65 6.85
N PHE A 201 6.76 13.27 7.76
CA PHE A 201 6.42 12.59 9.01
C PHE A 201 5.62 13.46 9.98
N VAL A 202 5.96 14.74 10.10
CA VAL A 202 5.24 15.68 10.96
C VAL A 202 3.82 15.90 10.42
N ILE A 203 3.67 16.01 9.10
CA ILE A 203 2.37 16.11 8.43
C ILE A 203 1.54 14.85 8.69
N TYR A 204 2.16 13.67 8.68
CA TYR A 204 1.50 12.41 9.03
C TYR A 204 1.02 12.36 10.50
N ILE A 205 1.58 13.14 11.40
CA ILE A 205 1.05 13.24 12.77
C ILE A 205 -0.07 14.28 12.83
N ILE A 206 0.15 15.44 12.18
CA ILE A 206 -0.74 16.59 12.23
C ILE A 206 -2.03 16.39 11.41
N HIS A 207 -2.07 15.50 10.41
CA HIS A 207 -3.30 15.30 9.63
C HIS A 207 -4.48 14.80 10.47
N ILE A 208 -4.23 14.07 11.57
CA ILE A 208 -5.29 13.52 12.43
C ILE A 208 -6.10 14.62 13.11
N PRO A 209 -5.51 15.56 13.87
CA PRO A 209 -6.28 16.65 14.46
C PRO A 209 -6.92 17.53 13.39
N ILE A 210 -6.28 17.73 12.22
CA ILE A 210 -6.89 18.49 11.12
C ILE A 210 -8.18 17.84 10.64
N ILE A 211 -8.17 16.52 10.39
CA ILE A 211 -9.37 15.78 9.96
C ILE A 211 -10.45 15.85 11.05
N ALA A 212 -10.07 15.69 12.32
CA ALA A 212 -11.01 15.81 13.43
C ALA A 212 -11.67 17.19 13.50
N ILE A 213 -10.90 18.27 13.31
CA ILE A 213 -11.41 19.64 13.26
C ILE A 213 -12.33 19.84 12.05
N VAL A 214 -11.94 19.37 10.87
CA VAL A 214 -12.75 19.53 9.65
C VAL A 214 -14.09 18.80 9.77
N LEU A 215 -14.09 17.58 10.33
CA LEU A 215 -15.33 16.84 10.61
C LEU A 215 -16.23 17.61 11.58
N LEU A 216 -15.66 18.13 12.68
CA LEU A 216 -16.40 18.94 13.65
C LEU A 216 -16.97 20.24 13.08
N LEU A 217 -16.40 20.77 11.99
CA LEU A 217 -16.91 21.96 11.30
C LEU A 217 -17.96 21.63 10.23
N LEU A 218 -18.05 20.38 9.79
CA LEU A 218 -19.04 19.90 8.83
C LEU A 218 -20.34 19.38 9.49
N ASP A 219 -20.26 19.00 10.77
CA ASP A 219 -21.40 18.63 11.63
C ASP A 219 -22.12 19.88 12.19
#